data_AF-A0A7W1YA45-F1
#
_entry.id   AF-A0A7W1YA45-F1
#
_cell.length_a   1.000
_cell.length_b   1.000
_cell.length_c   1.000
_cell.angle_alpha   90.00
_cell.angle_beta   90.00
_cell.angle_gamma   90.00
#
_symmetry.space_group_name_H-M   'P 1'
#
loop_
_entity.id
_entity.type
_entity.pdbx_description
1 polymer ?
#
loop_
_entity_poly.entity_id
_entity_poly.type
_entity_poly.pdbx_seq_one_letter_code
_entity_poly.pdbx_strand_id
1 'polypeptide(L)'
;MSDNIIKKIFNSSFSQQMNIDMDLLQSKYEMKFETLKIDTQDIALLETISDQDIKEISEKIFNKTNLYLNNLKSSKINDEELNEIIEIFFHEIVESIDYVYNLIISKQLGG
;
A
#
# COMPACT_ATOMS: atom_id res chain seq x y z
N MET A 1 18.65 -4.61 -4.86
CA MET A 1 17.26 -4.38 -5.31
C MET A 1 16.88 -3.02 -4.77
N SER A 2 16.56 -2.07 -5.64
CA SER A 2 16.21 -0.71 -5.22
C SER A 2 15.07 -0.80 -4.20
N ASP A 3 15.26 -0.22 -3.02
CA ASP A 3 14.21 -0.06 -2.01
C ASP A 3 13.16 0.89 -2.58
N ASN A 4 12.25 0.33 -3.38
CA ASN A 4 11.14 1.03 -3.98
C ASN A 4 10.28 1.63 -2.86
N ILE A 5 9.87 2.89 -3.01
CA ILE A 5 9.01 3.60 -2.07
C ILE A 5 7.75 2.80 -1.66
N ILE A 6 7.22 1.98 -2.56
CA ILE A 6 6.09 1.09 -2.28
C ILE A 6 6.45 0.07 -1.19
N LYS A 7 7.67 -0.48 -1.20
CA LYS A 7 8.17 -1.38 -0.15
C LYS A 7 8.39 -0.64 1.18
N LYS A 8 8.83 0.64 1.13
CA LYS A 8 8.94 1.49 2.32
C LYS A 8 7.56 1.71 2.96
N ILE A 9 6.53 2.02 2.16
CA ILE A 9 5.14 2.14 2.62
C ILE A 9 4.66 0.81 3.19
N PHE A 10 4.88 -0.31 2.50
CA PHE A 10 4.49 -1.64 2.99
C PHE A 10 5.04 -1.95 4.38
N ASN A 11 6.35 -1.79 4.56
CA ASN A 11 6.99 -2.01 5.84
C ASN A 11 6.45 -1.06 6.92
N SER A 12 6.24 0.21 6.58
CA SER A 12 5.69 1.20 7.50
C SER A 12 4.26 0.84 7.94
N SER A 13 3.41 0.39 7.02
CA SER A 13 2.01 0.04 7.28
C SER A 13 1.86 -1.19 8.17
N PHE A 14 2.74 -2.18 8.04
CA PHE A 14 2.55 -3.50 8.68
C PHE A 14 3.58 -3.87 9.75
N SER A 15 4.66 -3.10 9.92
CA SER A 15 5.70 -3.38 10.93
C SER A 15 5.19 -3.50 12.37
N GLN A 16 4.05 -2.88 12.69
CA GLN A 16 3.44 -2.90 14.02
C GLN A 16 2.33 -3.94 14.17
N GLN A 17 2.04 -4.71 13.12
CA GLN A 17 0.86 -5.57 13.08
C GLN A 17 1.15 -6.94 13.69
N MET A 18 0.72 -7.14 14.93
CA MET A 18 1.10 -8.31 15.73
C MET A 18 0.37 -9.61 15.34
N ASN A 19 -0.73 -9.52 14.60
CA ASN A 19 -1.62 -10.67 14.34
C ASN A 19 -1.46 -11.25 12.92
N ILE A 20 -0.50 -10.76 12.13
CA ILE A 20 -0.25 -11.22 10.76
C ILE A 20 1.10 -11.95 10.71
N ASP A 21 1.13 -13.08 10.00
CA ASP A 21 2.39 -13.71 9.59
C ASP A 21 3.05 -12.86 8.51
N MET A 22 4.11 -12.14 8.88
CA MET A 22 4.78 -11.19 8.00
C MET A 22 5.50 -11.85 6.83
N ASP A 23 5.99 -13.08 6.98
CA ASP A 23 6.67 -13.80 5.90
C ASP A 23 5.67 -14.19 4.81
N LEU A 24 4.50 -14.69 5.22
CA LEU A 24 3.40 -14.98 4.29
C LEU A 24 2.87 -13.70 3.63
N LEU A 25 2.66 -12.64 4.40
CA LEU A 25 2.19 -11.36 3.86
C LEU A 25 3.18 -10.79 2.84
N GLN A 26 4.49 -10.86 3.12
CA GLN A 26 5.52 -10.40 2.18
C GLN A 26 5.50 -11.22 0.89
N SER A 27 5.34 -12.54 0.97
CA SER A 27 5.24 -13.39 -0.23
C SER A 27 4.02 -13.01 -1.08
N LYS A 28 2.87 -12.74 -0.46
CA LYS A 28 1.67 -12.27 -1.15
C LYS A 28 1.85 -10.89 -1.77
N TYR A 29 2.52 -9.98 -1.07
CA TYR A 29 2.90 -8.67 -1.59
C TYR A 29 3.73 -8.81 -2.88
N GLU A 30 4.78 -9.64 -2.86
CA GLU A 30 5.68 -9.82 -4.01
C GLU A 30 4.90 -10.38 -5.22
N MET A 31 4.07 -11.41 -5.02
CA MET A 31 3.23 -11.97 -6.08
C MET A 31 2.29 -10.91 -6.67
N LYS A 32 1.58 -10.16 -5.83
CA LYS A 32 0.62 -9.15 -6.30
C LYS A 32 1.33 -7.98 -6.97
N PHE A 33 2.48 -7.54 -6.45
CA PHE A 33 3.31 -6.49 -7.04
C PHE A 33 3.68 -6.84 -8.49
N GLU A 34 4.12 -8.06 -8.74
CA GLU A 34 4.43 -8.56 -10.09
C GLU A 34 3.19 -8.56 -11.01
N THR A 35 2.00 -8.88 -10.48
CA THR A 35 0.77 -8.90 -11.28
C THR A 35 0.24 -7.53 -11.67
N LEU A 36 0.39 -6.53 -10.80
CA LEU A 36 -0.16 -5.19 -11.02
C LEU A 36 0.61 -4.40 -12.08
N LYS A 37 1.83 -4.85 -12.44
CA LYS A 37 2.69 -4.19 -13.43
C LYS A 37 2.84 -2.68 -13.17
N ILE A 38 2.89 -2.29 -11.90
CA ILE A 38 3.20 -0.92 -11.49
C ILE A 38 4.54 -0.56 -12.14
N ASP A 39 4.51 0.45 -13.00
CA ASP A 39 5.65 0.76 -13.84
C ASP A 39 6.58 1.80 -13.18
N THR A 40 7.70 2.08 -13.83
CA THR A 40 8.69 3.03 -13.32
C THR A 40 8.14 4.46 -13.19
N GLN A 41 7.13 4.85 -13.97
CA GLN A 41 6.50 6.17 -13.88
C GLN A 41 5.62 6.26 -12.64
N ASP A 42 4.83 5.23 -12.36
CA ASP A 42 4.02 5.13 -11.14
C ASP A 42 4.88 5.24 -9.87
N ILE A 43 6.02 4.55 -9.87
CA ILE A 43 7.00 4.60 -8.77
C ILE A 43 7.58 6.01 -8.64
N ALA A 44 7.97 6.63 -9.76
CA ALA A 44 8.51 7.99 -9.75
C ALA A 44 7.50 9.02 -9.25
N LEU A 45 6.20 8.84 -9.52
CA LEU A 45 5.14 9.69 -8.96
C LEU A 45 5.10 9.60 -7.44
N LEU A 46 5.13 8.38 -6.89
CA LEU A 46 5.20 8.19 -5.44
C LEU A 46 6.52 8.69 -4.83
N GLU A 47 7.62 8.73 -5.57
CA GLU A 47 8.87 9.34 -5.09
C GLU A 47 8.81 10.86 -4.98
N THR A 48 7.79 11.50 -5.56
CA THR A 48 7.62 12.97 -5.51
C THR A 48 6.81 13.46 -4.31
N ILE A 49 6.12 12.56 -3.59
CA ILE A 49 5.34 12.92 -2.40
C ILE A 49 6.24 13.07 -1.17
N SER A 50 5.80 13.85 -0.20
CA SER A 50 6.58 14.12 1.01
C SER A 50 6.59 12.92 1.95
N ASP A 51 7.58 12.85 2.85
CA ASP A 51 7.60 11.83 3.92
C ASP A 51 6.35 11.90 4.82
N GLN A 52 5.73 13.09 4.95
CA GLN A 52 4.47 13.26 5.67
C GLN A 52 3.32 12.56 4.92
N ASP A 53 3.23 12.73 3.60
CA ASP A 53 2.21 12.05 2.78
C ASP A 53 2.40 10.53 2.81
N ILE A 54 3.64 10.04 2.73
CA ILE A 54 3.98 8.62 2.87
C ILE A 54 3.48 8.07 4.21
N LYS A 55 3.65 8.84 5.29
CA LYS A 55 3.17 8.47 6.61
C LYS A 55 1.64 8.41 6.67
N GLU A 56 0.96 9.39 6.10
CA GLU A 56 -0.51 9.42 6.04
C GLU A 56 -1.08 8.24 5.24
N ILE A 57 -0.47 7.90 4.10
CA ILE A 57 -0.82 6.71 3.31
C ILE A 57 -0.63 5.45 4.16
N SER A 58 0.51 5.32 4.83
CA SER A 58 0.81 4.16 5.68
C SER A 58 -0.20 4.01 6.82
N GLU A 59 -0.55 5.12 7.49
CA GLU A 59 -1.56 5.14 8.56
C GLU A 59 -2.96 4.81 8.01
N LYS A 60 -3.32 5.29 6.82
CA LYS A 60 -4.60 4.97 6.16
C LYS A 60 -4.71 3.48 5.85
N ILE A 61 -3.66 2.87 5.30
CA ILE A 61 -3.57 1.43 5.06
C ILE A 61 -3.73 0.67 6.38
N PHE A 62 -2.94 1.02 7.40
CA PHE A 62 -3.00 0.37 8.71
C PHE A 62 -4.40 0.43 9.32
N ASN A 63 -5.06 1.59 9.28
CA ASN A 63 -6.39 1.78 9.82
C ASN A 63 -7.45 0.95 9.04
N LYS A 64 -7.38 0.94 7.71
CA LYS A 64 -8.29 0.12 6.88
C LYS A 64 -8.08 -1.37 7.14
N THR A 65 -6.84 -1.82 7.22
CA THR A 65 -6.52 -3.21 7.57
C THR A 65 -7.05 -3.55 8.97
N ASN A 66 -6.89 -2.69 9.97
CA ASN A 66 -7.44 -2.94 11.30
C ASN A 66 -8.96 -3.01 11.32
N LEU A 67 -9.63 -2.13 10.58
CA LEU A 67 -11.09 -2.20 10.43
C LEU A 67 -11.52 -3.53 9.80
N TYR A 68 -10.82 -3.99 8.77
CA TYR A 68 -11.06 -5.29 8.16
C TYR A 68 -10.87 -6.42 9.18
N LEU A 69 -9.73 -6.47 9.86
CA LEU A 69 -9.42 -7.50 10.86
C LEU A 69 -10.40 -7.51 12.03
N ASN A 70 -10.82 -6.35 12.52
CA ASN A 70 -11.79 -6.25 13.62
C ASN A 70 -13.18 -6.76 13.23
N ASN A 71 -13.51 -6.76 11.94
CA ASN A 71 -14.76 -7.31 11.43
C ASN A 71 -14.70 -8.83 11.22
N LEU A 72 -13.49 -9.42 11.23
CA LEU A 72 -13.33 -10.86 11.16
C LEU A 72 -13.75 -11.49 12.50
N LYS A 73 -14.57 -12.53 12.42
CA LYS A 73 -14.95 -13.35 13.59
C LYS A 73 -13.92 -14.45 13.89
N SER A 74 -12.91 -14.58 13.04
CA SER A 74 -11.90 -15.64 13.10
C SER A 74 -10.77 -15.26 14.05
N SER A 75 -10.32 -16.22 14.85
CA SER A 75 -9.16 -16.02 15.76
C SER A 75 -7.81 -16.15 15.06
N LYS A 76 -7.80 -16.54 13.77
CA LYS A 76 -6.59 -16.74 12.98
C LYS A 76 -6.83 -16.31 11.55
N ILE A 77 -5.87 -15.56 11.00
CA ILE A 77 -5.88 -15.09 9.63
C ILE A 77 -5.59 -16.25 8.67
N ASN A 78 -6.47 -16.46 7.69
CA ASN A 78 -6.34 -17.46 6.63
C ASN A 78 -5.80 -16.83 5.33
N ASP A 79 -5.64 -17.64 4.28
CA ASP A 79 -5.08 -17.17 3.01
C ASP A 79 -5.94 -16.11 2.29
N GLU A 80 -7.27 -16.25 2.36
CA GLU A 80 -8.21 -15.30 1.76
C GLU A 80 -8.16 -13.94 2.46
N GLU A 81 -8.09 -13.96 3.79
CA GLU A 81 -7.94 -12.77 4.61
C GLU A 81 -6.58 -12.09 4.37
N LEU A 82 -5.50 -12.86 4.18
CA LEU A 82 -4.20 -12.31 3.75
C LEU A 82 -4.27 -11.65 2.38
N ASN A 83 -4.96 -12.27 1.41
CA ASN A 83 -5.13 -11.70 0.09
C ASN A 83 -5.88 -10.36 0.17
N GLU A 84 -6.95 -10.28 0.97
CA GLU A 84 -7.72 -9.04 1.15
C GLU A 84 -6.89 -7.92 1.78
N ILE A 85 -6.01 -8.23 2.75
CA ILE A 85 -5.08 -7.26 3.33
C ILE A 85 -4.14 -6.68 2.25
N ILE A 86 -3.67 -7.53 1.35
CA ILE A 86 -2.85 -7.12 0.21
C ILE A 86 -3.65 -6.30 -0.81
N GLU A 87 -4.91 -6.63 -1.07
CA GLU A 87 -5.79 -5.80 -1.90
C GLU A 87 -5.99 -4.41 -1.30
N ILE A 88 -6.23 -4.32 0.02
CA ILE A 88 -6.34 -3.03 0.74
C ILE A 88 -5.08 -2.20 0.54
N PHE A 89 -3.91 -2.81 0.70
CA PHE A 89 -2.63 -2.15 0.50
C PHE A 89 -2.49 -1.59 -0.93
N PHE A 90 -2.69 -2.44 -1.94
CA PHE A 90 -2.47 -2.03 -3.33
C PHE A 90 -3.52 -1.06 -3.85
N HIS A 91 -4.76 -1.18 -3.38
CA HIS A 91 -5.80 -0.22 -3.68
C HIS A 91 -5.41 1.19 -3.22
N GLU A 92 -4.88 1.32 -2.00
CA GLU A 92 -4.41 2.61 -1.48
C GLU A 92 -3.19 3.15 -2.23
N ILE A 93 -2.27 2.27 -2.65
CA ILE A 93 -1.13 2.65 -3.48
C ILE A 93 -1.61 3.24 -4.82
N VAL A 94 -2.56 2.58 -5.48
CA VAL A 94 -3.13 3.05 -6.75
C VAL A 94 -3.90 4.36 -6.56
N GLU A 95 -4.73 4.49 -5.52
CA GLU A 95 -5.41 5.75 -5.21
C GLU A 95 -4.41 6.89 -4.99
N SER A 96 -3.29 6.61 -4.34
CA SER A 96 -2.25 7.59 -4.08
C SER A 96 -1.53 8.02 -5.36
N ILE A 97 -1.22 7.08 -6.26
CA ILE A 97 -0.65 7.39 -7.59
C ILE A 97 -1.60 8.28 -8.39
N ASP A 98 -2.88 7.90 -8.46
CA ASP A 98 -3.92 8.65 -9.17
C ASP A 98 -4.05 10.08 -8.62
N TYR A 99 -4.01 10.23 -7.30
CA TYR A 99 -4.07 11.54 -6.65
C TYR A 99 -2.89 12.42 -7.06
N VAL A 100 -1.66 11.91 -7.00
CA VAL A 100 -0.45 12.65 -7.38
C VAL A 100 -0.47 13.03 -8.85
N TYR A 101 -0.88 12.09 -9.72
CA TYR A 101 -1.03 12.33 -11.14
C TYR A 101 -2.02 13.47 -11.42
N ASN A 102 -3.17 13.45 -10.75
CA ASN A 102 -4.19 14.50 -10.87
C ASN A 102 -3.68 15.87 -10.38
N LEU A 103 -2.88 15.91 -9.30
CA LEU A 103 -2.26 17.15 -8.83
C LEU A 103 -1.28 17.74 -9.86
N ILE A 104 -0.48 16.89 -10.50
CA ILE A 104 0.49 17.32 -11.52
C ILE A 104 -0.25 17.86 -12.75
N ILE A 105 -1.26 17.14 -13.25
CA ILE A 105 -2.08 17.60 -14.39
C ILE A 105 -2.79 18.92 -14.06
N SER A 106 -3.40 19.03 -12.88
CA SER A 106 -4.10 20.24 -12.46
C SER A 106 -3.19 21.47 -12.49
N LYS A 107 -1.92 21.33 -12.07
CA LYS A 107 -0.92 22.40 -12.16
C LYS A 107 -0.52 22.75 -13.59
N GLN A 108 -0.53 21.80 -14.51
CA GLN A 108 -0.17 22.03 -15.92
C GLN A 108 -1.30 22.68 -16.74
N LEU A 109 -2.57 22.44 -16.39
CA LEU A 109 -3.73 23.00 -17.10
C LEU A 109 -4.21 24.34 -16.56
N GLY A 110 -3.76 24.74 -15.37
CA GLY A 110 -4.20 25.96 -14.66
C GLY A 110 -3.19 27.12 -14.66
N GLY A 111 -2.21 27.13 -15.58
CA GLY A 111 -1.21 28.19 -15.75
C GLY A 111 -1.58 29.16 -16.87
#